data_AF-K1THM1-F1
#
_entry.id   AF-K1THM1-F1
#
_cell.length_a   1.000
_cell.length_b   1.000
_cell.length_c   1.000
_cell.angle_alpha   90.00
_cell.angle_beta   90.00
_cell.angle_gamma   90.00
#
_symmetry.space_group_name_H-M   'P 1'
#
loop_
_entity.id
_entity.type
_entity.pdbx_description
1 polymer ?
#
loop_
_entity_poly.entity_id
_entity_poly.type
_entity_poly.pdbx_seq_one_letter_code
_entity_poly.pdbx_strand_id
1 'polypeptide(L)'
;NQATEDRTEAGDSAARTRMFSMLGRLHYSYDNRYLITVNFRADASSKFPENLWGYFPSTAVAWRINEEPWLRNSDILNNLKLRLGWGQIGNDKIGDNAFLQTIFNSGPTFVGYPFGINPEIAAGATVLTYVNTGGKWETTEQWDLGVDFGLWNNKLTGTVDLFLRDTKDMLLSVTAPAHVGNLHAPTANVGTVRNQGIEITLGHANR
;
A
#
# COMPACT_ATOMS: atom_id res chain seq x y z
N ASN A 1 36.16 -35.24 -9.07
CA ASN A 1 36.19 -34.45 -10.31
C ASN A 1 34.81 -33.94 -10.64
N GLN A 2 34.39 -32.82 -10.03
CA GLN A 2 33.23 -32.02 -10.45
C GLN A 2 33.60 -30.55 -10.22
N ALA A 3 34.70 -30.14 -10.84
CA ALA A 3 35.11 -28.75 -10.89
C ALA A 3 34.76 -28.24 -12.28
N THR A 4 33.96 -27.18 -12.32
CA THR A 4 33.68 -26.30 -13.46
C THR A 4 32.80 -26.91 -14.57
N GLU A 5 31.48 -26.82 -14.41
CA GLU A 5 30.62 -26.62 -15.58
C GLU A 5 30.77 -25.16 -16.03
N ASP A 6 31.29 -24.95 -17.24
CA ASP A 6 31.23 -23.64 -17.90
C ASP A 6 29.77 -23.28 -18.12
N ARG A 7 29.23 -22.42 -17.24
CA ARG A 7 27.93 -21.79 -17.45
C ARG A 7 28.08 -20.78 -18.58
N THR A 8 27.69 -21.19 -19.79
CA THR A 8 27.67 -20.36 -21.01
C THR A 8 26.42 -19.50 -21.15
N GLU A 9 25.57 -19.46 -20.12
CA GLU A 9 24.33 -18.67 -20.09
C GLU A 9 24.49 -17.42 -19.21
N ALA A 10 24.33 -16.23 -19.79
CA ALA A 10 24.28 -14.97 -19.06
C ALA A 10 22.89 -14.73 -18.46
N GLY A 11 22.65 -15.15 -17.22
CA GLY A 11 21.34 -14.97 -16.56
C GLY A 11 21.48 -14.42 -15.14
N ASP A 12 20.63 -13.45 -14.80
CA ASP A 12 20.43 -12.98 -13.42
C ASP A 12 19.08 -13.49 -12.91
N SER A 13 19.12 -14.37 -11.91
CA SER A 13 17.92 -14.82 -11.18
C SER A 13 18.20 -14.89 -9.68
N ALA A 14 18.36 -13.73 -9.06
CA ALA A 14 18.33 -13.58 -7.61
C ALA A 14 17.13 -12.73 -7.18
N ALA A 15 16.01 -13.37 -6.84
CA ALA A 15 14.89 -12.69 -6.19
C ALA A 15 15.15 -12.61 -4.68
N ARG A 16 15.58 -11.45 -4.19
CA ARG A 16 15.76 -11.20 -2.75
C ARG A 16 15.11 -9.88 -2.37
N THR A 17 13.92 -9.95 -1.79
CA THR A 17 13.28 -8.78 -1.19
C THR A 17 13.84 -8.50 0.20
N ARG A 18 13.93 -7.21 0.53
CA ARG A 18 14.27 -6.70 1.87
C ARG A 18 13.30 -5.57 2.17
N MET A 19 12.75 -5.59 3.37
CA MET A 19 11.98 -4.48 3.91
C MET A 19 12.60 -4.07 5.25
N PHE A 20 12.77 -2.77 5.44
CA PHE A 20 13.20 -2.18 6.70
C PHE A 20 12.17 -1.15 7.14
N SER A 21 11.74 -1.20 8.40
CA SER A 21 10.61 -0.40 8.89
C SER A 21 10.95 0.28 10.21
N MET A 22 10.57 1.54 10.33
CA MET A 22 10.59 2.31 11.57
C MET A 22 9.18 2.79 11.89
N LEU A 23 8.75 2.65 13.13
CA LEU A 23 7.43 3.09 13.59
C LEU A 23 7.58 3.82 14.92
N GLY A 24 6.96 5.01 14.99
CA GLY A 24 6.75 5.77 16.21
C GLY A 24 5.27 6.03 16.43
N ARG A 25 4.84 5.99 17.70
CA ARG A 25 3.46 6.28 18.10
C ARG A 25 3.45 7.07 19.40
N LEU A 26 2.69 8.16 19.41
CA LEU A 26 2.44 9.00 20.57
C LEU A 26 0.95 9.00 20.88
N HIS A 27 0.63 8.81 22.16
CA HIS A 27 -0.73 8.88 22.68
C HIS A 27 -0.79 9.95 23.76
N TYR A 28 -1.80 10.79 23.68
CA TYR A 28 -2.10 11.79 24.70
C TYR A 28 -3.58 11.73 25.05
N SER A 29 -3.87 11.72 26.35
CA SER A 29 -5.22 11.77 26.89
C SER A 29 -5.26 12.87 27.93
N TYR A 30 -6.14 13.85 27.73
CA TYR A 30 -6.41 14.87 28.72
C TYR A 30 -7.78 14.61 29.37
N ASP A 31 -7.76 14.39 30.68
CA ASP A 31 -8.94 14.21 31.54
C ASP A 31 -9.93 13.16 31.01
N ASN A 32 -9.42 12.14 30.31
CA ASN A 32 -10.20 11.11 29.63
C ASN A 32 -11.27 11.65 28.65
N ARG A 33 -11.16 12.92 28.24
CA ARG A 33 -12.09 13.65 27.36
C ARG A 33 -11.52 13.83 25.97
N TYR A 34 -10.29 14.34 25.89
CA TYR A 34 -9.64 14.66 24.63
C TYR A 34 -8.50 13.67 24.41
N LEU A 35 -8.62 12.92 23.33
CA LEU A 35 -7.70 11.85 22.96
C LEU A 35 -7.01 12.27 21.68
N ILE A 36 -5.69 12.25 21.66
CA ILE A 36 -4.88 12.52 20.49
C ILE A 36 -3.92 11.35 20.29
N THR A 37 -3.84 10.86 19.07
CA THR A 37 -2.86 9.85 18.65
C THR A 37 -2.14 10.34 17.42
N VAL A 38 -0.82 10.33 17.46
CA VAL A 38 0.03 10.65 16.31
C VAL A 38 0.90 9.43 16.03
N ASN A 39 0.95 8.99 14.77
CA ASN A 39 1.82 7.94 14.31
C ASN A 39 2.73 8.48 13.21
N PHE A 40 3.93 7.95 13.16
CA PHE A 40 4.82 8.14 12.03
C PHE A 40 5.47 6.81 11.70
N ARG A 41 5.35 6.38 10.44
CA ARG A 41 5.97 5.16 9.94
C ARG A 41 6.84 5.50 8.73
N ALA A 42 8.02 4.89 8.65
CA ALA A 42 8.89 4.95 7.50
C ALA A 42 9.26 3.52 7.09
N ASP A 43 8.96 3.15 5.84
CA ASP A 43 9.27 1.83 5.30
C ASP A 43 10.21 1.95 4.10
N ALA A 44 11.27 1.17 4.08
CA ALA A 44 12.18 1.01 2.95
C ALA A 44 11.97 -0.35 2.29
N SER A 45 11.67 -0.39 1.00
CA SER A 45 11.52 -1.64 0.24
C SER A 45 12.55 -1.71 -0.88
N SER A 46 13.26 -2.84 -0.96
CA SER A 46 14.27 -3.07 -2.00
C SER A 46 13.67 -3.13 -3.42
N LYS A 47 12.34 -3.23 -3.54
CA LYS A 47 11.63 -3.23 -4.83
C LYS A 47 11.62 -1.85 -5.51
N PHE A 48 11.93 -0.78 -4.77
CA PHE A 48 12.04 0.58 -5.29
C PHE A 48 13.50 1.07 -5.16
N PRO A 49 14.40 0.69 -6.08
CA PRO A 49 15.84 0.96 -5.94
C PRO A 49 16.17 2.46 -5.88
N GLU A 50 15.43 3.30 -6.63
CA GLU A 50 15.62 4.76 -6.62
C GLU A 50 14.83 5.46 -5.50
N ASN A 51 13.67 4.92 -5.11
CA ASN A 51 12.77 5.51 -4.12
C ASN A 51 12.47 4.52 -2.97
N LEU A 52 13.53 4.06 -2.31
CA LEU A 52 13.47 3.02 -1.29
C LEU A 52 12.42 3.32 -0.21
N TRP A 53 12.44 4.55 0.30
CA TRP A 53 11.68 4.99 1.47
C TRP A 53 10.30 5.55 1.12
N GLY A 54 9.28 5.07 1.83
CA GLY A 54 7.95 5.67 1.95
C GLY A 54 7.70 6.17 3.36
N TYR A 55 7.03 7.31 3.50
CA TYR A 55 6.70 7.93 4.78
C TYR A 55 5.18 8.02 4.95
N PHE A 56 4.69 7.51 6.07
CA PHE A 56 3.27 7.25 6.31
C PHE A 56 2.87 7.82 7.68
N PRO A 57 2.66 9.15 7.77
CA PRO A 57 2.14 9.78 8.98
C PRO A 57 0.64 9.47 9.15
N SER A 58 0.18 9.44 10.40
CA SER A 58 -1.25 9.50 10.69
C SER A 58 -1.53 10.22 12.00
N THR A 59 -2.69 10.85 12.09
CA THR A 59 -3.16 11.55 13.28
C THR A 59 -4.63 11.24 13.48
N ALA A 60 -5.01 10.95 14.72
CA ALA A 60 -6.39 10.76 15.11
C ALA A 60 -6.68 11.57 16.37
N VAL A 61 -7.81 12.27 16.35
CA VAL A 61 -8.34 12.99 17.50
C VAL A 61 -9.70 12.42 17.84
N ALA A 62 -9.99 12.29 19.13
CA ALA A 62 -11.31 11.93 19.58
C ALA A 62 -11.71 12.74 20.81
N TRP A 63 -12.98 13.11 20.85
CA TRP A 63 -13.57 13.85 21.95
C TRP A 63 -14.73 13.06 22.52
N ARG A 64 -14.60 12.66 23.79
CA ARG A 64 -15.65 12.00 24.57
C ARG A 64 -16.54 13.07 25.18
N ILE A 65 -17.55 13.46 24.43
CA ILE A 65 -18.49 14.53 24.78
C ILE A 65 -19.32 14.13 26.01
N ASN A 66 -19.63 12.83 26.15
CA ASN A 66 -20.33 12.29 27.32
C ASN A 66 -19.58 12.46 28.65
N GLU A 67 -18.30 12.79 28.63
CA GLU A 67 -17.51 13.06 29.84
C GLU A 67 -17.54 14.54 30.25
N GLU A 68 -18.15 15.42 29.45
CA GLU A 68 -18.31 16.82 29.80
C GLU A 68 -19.32 17.01 30.95
N PRO A 69 -19.12 17.97 31.86
CA PRO A 69 -19.99 18.16 33.03
C PRO A 69 -21.47 18.34 32.71
N TRP A 70 -21.77 18.91 31.54
CA TRP A 70 -23.12 19.18 31.06
C TRP A 70 -23.81 17.96 30.43
N LEU A 71 -23.09 16.88 30.13
CA LEU A 71 -23.65 15.66 29.53
C LEU A 71 -23.47 14.40 30.39
N ARG A 72 -22.52 14.40 31.33
CA ARG A 72 -22.11 13.22 32.11
C ARG A 72 -23.24 12.50 32.85
N ASN A 73 -24.34 13.20 33.18
CA ASN A 73 -25.48 12.65 33.93
C ASN A 73 -26.76 12.51 33.08
N SER A 74 -26.65 12.42 31.75
CA SER A 74 -27.81 12.25 30.88
C SER A 74 -28.33 10.81 30.89
N ASP A 75 -29.60 10.62 31.26
CA ASP A 75 -30.29 9.32 31.20
C ASP A 75 -30.62 8.90 29.74
N ILE A 76 -30.66 9.87 28.83
CA ILE A 76 -31.03 9.65 27.43
C ILE A 76 -29.78 9.36 26.58
N LEU A 77 -28.66 10.05 26.82
CA LEU A 77 -27.45 9.99 26.01
C LEU A 77 -26.25 9.61 26.88
N ASN A 78 -25.95 8.31 26.94
CA ASN A 78 -24.95 7.74 27.84
C ASN A 78 -23.54 7.77 27.24
N ASN A 79 -23.44 7.67 25.92
CA ASN A 79 -22.18 7.75 25.20
C ASN A 79 -22.34 8.68 24.01
N LEU A 80 -21.36 9.55 23.83
CA LEU A 80 -21.24 10.39 22.66
C LEU A 80 -19.75 10.69 22.48
N LYS A 81 -19.18 10.16 21.41
CA LYS A 81 -17.77 10.34 21.06
C LYS A 81 -17.66 10.77 19.61
N LEU A 82 -17.02 11.91 19.39
CA LEU A 82 -16.63 12.37 18.07
C LEU A 82 -15.21 11.89 17.76
N ARG A 83 -14.97 11.40 16.55
CA ARG A 83 -13.68 10.95 16.05
C ARG A 83 -13.36 11.65 14.75
N LEU A 84 -12.13 12.13 14.61
CA LEU A 84 -11.59 12.60 13.34
C LEU A 84 -10.21 11.97 13.14
N GLY A 85 -9.99 11.33 12.00
CA GLY A 85 -8.76 10.67 11.63
C GLY A 85 -8.26 11.15 10.27
N TRP A 86 -6.95 11.23 10.14
CA TRP A 86 -6.26 11.38 8.87
C TRP A 86 -5.01 10.49 8.88
N GLY A 87 -4.69 9.87 7.76
CA GLY A 87 -3.42 9.17 7.64
C GLY A 87 -3.11 8.68 6.25
N GLN A 88 -1.86 8.27 6.09
CA GLN A 88 -1.35 7.66 4.88
C GLN A 88 -0.86 6.25 5.16
N ILE A 89 -1.02 5.34 4.20
CA ILE A 89 -0.44 4.00 4.21
C ILE A 89 0.17 3.69 2.84
N GLY A 90 1.24 2.90 2.83
CA GLY A 90 1.94 2.49 1.62
C GLY A 90 1.62 1.08 1.17
N ASN A 91 1.78 0.82 -0.13
CA ASN A 91 1.70 -0.49 -0.74
C ASN A 91 2.91 -0.73 -1.67
N ASP A 92 3.59 -1.87 -1.48
CA ASP A 92 4.73 -2.35 -2.28
C ASP A 92 4.49 -3.76 -2.86
N LYS A 93 3.23 -4.17 -2.99
CA LYS A 93 2.84 -5.49 -3.51
C LYS A 93 2.98 -5.58 -5.03
N ILE A 94 4.23 -5.52 -5.48
CA ILE A 94 4.68 -5.70 -6.86
C ILE A 94 5.71 -6.83 -6.95
N GLY A 95 6.03 -7.25 -8.17
CA GLY A 95 7.12 -8.19 -8.43
C GLY A 95 8.48 -7.61 -8.02
N ASP A 96 9.39 -8.47 -7.58
CA ASP A 96 10.65 -8.07 -6.94
C ASP A 96 11.56 -7.21 -7.83
N ASN A 97 11.51 -7.43 -9.15
CA ASN A 97 12.30 -6.74 -10.16
C ASN A 97 11.45 -5.79 -11.02
N ALA A 98 10.26 -5.40 -10.56
CA ALA A 98 9.31 -4.60 -11.35
C ALA A 98 9.87 -3.25 -11.86
N PHE A 99 10.87 -2.71 -11.16
CA PHE A 99 11.57 -1.47 -11.52
C PHE A 99 13.07 -1.67 -11.76
N LEU A 100 13.49 -2.91 -11.99
CA LEU A 100 14.86 -3.25 -12.38
C LEU A 100 14.87 -3.74 -13.81
N GLN A 101 15.76 -3.17 -14.62
CA GLN A 101 15.93 -3.64 -15.99
C GLN A 101 16.58 -5.02 -15.98
N THR A 102 15.84 -6.03 -16.44
CA THR A 102 16.35 -7.41 -16.54
C THR A 102 16.70 -7.75 -17.99
N ILE A 103 17.63 -8.69 -18.12
CA ILE A 103 17.99 -9.33 -19.38
C ILE A 103 17.48 -10.77 -19.31
N PHE A 104 16.75 -11.18 -20.34
CA PHE A 104 16.26 -12.54 -20.48
C PHE A 104 17.27 -13.34 -21.30
N ASN A 105 17.56 -14.56 -20.87
CA ASN A 105 18.54 -15.45 -21.51
C ASN A 105 18.09 -16.92 -21.56
N SER A 106 16.91 -17.24 -21.05
CA SER A 106 16.31 -18.58 -21.05
C SER A 106 14.78 -18.50 -21.10
N GLY A 107 14.11 -19.57 -21.53
CA GLY A 107 12.65 -19.67 -21.67
C GLY A 107 12.15 -19.65 -23.14
N PRO A 108 10.83 -19.86 -23.39
CA PRO A 108 10.21 -19.84 -24.73
C PRO A 108 10.05 -18.41 -25.27
N THR A 109 11.00 -17.57 -24.94
CA THR A 109 11.09 -16.16 -25.27
C THR A 109 12.10 -16.03 -26.41
N PHE A 110 12.03 -14.95 -27.18
CA PHE A 110 12.82 -14.69 -28.39
C PHE A 110 14.34 -14.48 -28.12
N VAL A 111 14.96 -15.36 -27.32
CA VAL A 111 16.36 -15.34 -26.88
C VAL A 111 17.24 -16.28 -27.69
N GLY A 112 16.67 -17.27 -28.40
CA GLY A 112 17.42 -18.18 -29.26
C GLY A 112 17.63 -17.63 -30.67
N TYR A 113 18.86 -17.73 -31.19
CA TYR A 113 19.21 -17.30 -32.54
C TYR A 113 19.53 -18.51 -33.43
N PRO A 114 18.81 -18.73 -34.55
CA PRO A 114 19.17 -19.75 -35.50
C PRO A 114 20.33 -19.29 -36.38
N PHE A 115 21.42 -20.05 -36.41
CA PHE A 115 22.58 -19.75 -37.27
C PHE A 115 22.79 -20.87 -38.30
N GLY A 116 23.18 -20.48 -39.52
CA GLY A 116 23.53 -21.40 -40.59
C GLY A 116 22.35 -21.91 -41.43
N ILE A 117 22.66 -22.78 -42.40
CA ILE A 117 21.70 -23.34 -43.37
C ILE A 117 20.89 -24.51 -42.74
N ASN A 118 21.49 -25.23 -41.78
CA ASN A 118 20.82 -26.19 -40.90
C ASN A 118 20.78 -25.57 -39.49
N PRO A 119 19.70 -24.88 -39.11
CA PRO A 119 19.74 -23.99 -37.95
C PRO A 119 19.81 -24.78 -36.64
N GLU A 120 20.98 -24.74 -36.01
CA GLU A 120 21.11 -25.00 -34.58
C GLU A 120 20.75 -23.71 -33.82
N ILE A 121 19.99 -23.84 -32.72
CA ILE A 121 19.58 -22.71 -31.90
C ILE A 121 20.73 -22.40 -30.93
N ALA A 122 21.38 -21.25 -31.13
CA ALA A 122 22.33 -20.72 -30.15
C ALA A 122 21.58 -19.94 -29.06
N ALA A 123 22.02 -20.08 -27.81
CA ALA A 123 21.54 -19.26 -26.71
C ALA A 123 21.94 -17.79 -26.93
N GLY A 124 21.03 -16.89 -26.63
CA GLY A 124 21.24 -15.45 -26.68
C GLY A 124 20.56 -14.76 -25.52
N ALA A 125 20.64 -13.44 -25.51
CA ALA A 125 20.10 -12.62 -24.44
C ALA A 125 19.45 -11.35 -24.99
N THR A 126 18.31 -10.96 -24.46
CA THR A 126 17.60 -9.75 -24.90
C THR A 126 16.81 -9.09 -23.78
N VAL A 127 16.53 -7.81 -23.94
CA VAL A 127 15.58 -7.08 -23.11
C VAL A 127 14.19 -7.23 -23.73
N LEU A 128 13.25 -7.78 -22.96
CA LEU A 128 11.86 -7.96 -23.42
C LEU A 128 10.91 -6.88 -22.90
N THR A 129 11.32 -6.18 -21.84
CA THR A 129 10.50 -5.18 -21.18
C THR A 129 11.40 -4.06 -20.70
N TYR A 130 11.30 -2.89 -21.31
CA TYR A 130 11.82 -1.65 -20.75
C TYR A 130 10.94 -1.22 -19.58
N VAL A 131 11.56 -1.07 -18.41
CA VAL A 131 10.89 -0.65 -17.17
C VAL A 131 11.29 0.78 -16.81
N ASN A 132 10.42 1.49 -16.11
CA ASN A 132 10.77 2.75 -15.46
C ASN A 132 11.61 2.43 -14.21
N THR A 133 12.77 3.05 -14.01
CA THR A 133 13.57 2.83 -12.78
C THR A 133 13.11 3.69 -11.60
N GLY A 134 12.35 4.75 -11.87
CA GLY A 134 11.81 5.70 -10.88
C GLY A 134 10.53 5.23 -10.19
N GLY A 135 10.34 3.92 -10.02
CA GLY A 135 9.20 3.37 -9.28
C GLY A 135 9.19 3.81 -7.83
N LYS A 136 8.00 4.04 -7.27
CA LYS A 136 7.78 4.48 -5.88
C LYS A 136 6.57 3.80 -5.26
N TRP A 137 6.42 3.96 -3.94
CA TRP A 137 5.30 3.44 -3.18
C TRP A 137 3.94 3.93 -3.70
N GLU A 138 2.98 3.02 -3.84
CA GLU A 138 1.57 3.39 -3.96
C GLU A 138 1.10 3.88 -2.59
N THR A 139 0.48 5.06 -2.53
CA THR A 139 0.10 5.70 -1.27
C THR A 139 -1.41 5.87 -1.20
N THR A 140 -2.01 5.32 -0.16
CA THR A 140 -3.42 5.54 0.16
C THR A 140 -3.54 6.55 1.29
N GLU A 141 -4.16 7.69 1.00
CA GLU A 141 -4.50 8.74 1.97
C GLU A 141 -5.96 8.58 2.37
N GLN A 142 -6.25 8.64 3.67
CA GLN A 142 -7.59 8.47 4.20
C GLN A 142 -7.94 9.54 5.23
N TRP A 143 -9.15 10.07 5.10
CA TRP A 143 -9.84 10.88 6.10
C TRP A 143 -11.03 10.09 6.65
N ASP A 144 -11.23 10.14 7.96
CA ASP A 144 -12.32 9.47 8.66
C ASP A 144 -12.98 10.44 9.65
N LEU A 145 -14.29 10.61 9.56
CA LEU A 145 -15.09 11.38 10.52
C LEU A 145 -16.17 10.45 11.10
N GLY A 146 -16.07 10.18 12.40
CA GLY A 146 -16.92 9.19 13.07
C GLY A 146 -17.67 9.78 14.26
N VAL A 147 -18.91 9.34 14.46
CA VAL A 147 -19.69 9.60 15.67
C VAL A 147 -20.12 8.27 16.26
N ASP A 148 -19.71 8.01 17.49
CA ASP A 148 -20.18 6.88 18.29
C ASP A 148 -21.19 7.38 19.31
N PHE A 149 -22.34 6.72 19.43
CA PHE A 149 -23.40 7.10 20.37
C PHE A 149 -24.01 5.90 21.10
N GLY A 150 -24.55 6.17 22.29
CA GLY A 150 -25.29 5.22 23.10
C GLY A 150 -26.46 5.90 23.80
N LEU A 151 -27.66 5.35 23.63
CA LEU A 151 -28.92 5.91 24.11
C LEU A 151 -29.64 4.96 25.07
N TRP A 152 -30.41 5.54 26.00
CA TRP A 152 -31.31 4.84 26.93
C TRP A 152 -30.63 3.72 27.73
N ASN A 153 -29.60 4.08 28.47
CA ASN A 153 -28.69 3.16 29.17
C ASN A 153 -28.04 2.15 28.22
N ASN A 154 -27.58 2.65 27.07
CA ASN A 154 -26.96 1.87 25.98
C ASN A 154 -27.85 0.76 25.40
N LYS A 155 -29.18 0.86 25.53
CA LYS A 155 -30.11 -0.06 24.85
C LYS A 155 -30.03 0.07 23.34
N LEU A 156 -29.81 1.28 22.84
CA LEU A 156 -29.50 1.51 21.43
C LEU A 156 -28.09 2.10 21.35
N THR A 157 -27.21 1.45 20.61
CA THR A 157 -25.86 1.93 20.33
C THR A 157 -25.68 2.03 18.83
N GLY A 158 -24.79 2.92 18.42
CA GLY A 158 -24.46 3.01 17.02
C GLY A 158 -23.20 3.80 16.74
N THR A 159 -22.74 3.62 15.53
CA THR A 159 -21.61 4.33 14.96
C THR A 159 -21.98 4.76 13.55
N VAL A 160 -21.70 6.03 13.24
CA VAL A 160 -21.77 6.56 11.87
C VAL A 160 -20.39 7.05 11.50
N ASP A 161 -19.79 6.47 10.47
CA ASP A 161 -18.48 6.85 9.95
C ASP A 161 -18.62 7.37 8.51
N LEU A 162 -17.99 8.50 8.23
CA LEU A 162 -17.80 9.06 6.91
C LEU A 162 -16.32 8.91 6.56
N PHE A 163 -16.02 8.28 5.42
CA PHE A 163 -14.65 8.11 4.99
C PHE A 163 -14.44 8.67 3.57
N LEU A 164 -13.23 9.19 3.34
CA LEU A 164 -12.72 9.54 2.01
C LEU A 164 -11.31 9.00 1.88
N ARG A 165 -11.09 8.17 0.87
CA ARG A 165 -9.85 7.45 0.64
C ARG A 165 -9.36 7.67 -0.79
N ASP A 166 -8.19 8.26 -0.93
CA ASP A 166 -7.51 8.47 -2.22
C ASP A 166 -6.29 7.56 -2.32
N THR A 167 -6.34 6.58 -3.21
CA THR A 167 -5.18 5.75 -3.58
C THR A 167 -4.47 6.40 -4.77
N LYS A 168 -3.25 6.88 -4.56
CA LYS A 168 -2.43 7.61 -5.52
C LYS A 168 -1.25 6.76 -5.97
N ASP A 169 -0.76 7.04 -7.17
CA ASP A 169 0.43 6.40 -7.74
C ASP A 169 0.29 4.87 -7.82
N MET A 170 -0.87 4.38 -8.26
CA MET A 170 -1.16 2.95 -8.22
C MET A 170 -0.15 2.14 -9.02
N LEU A 171 0.26 1.01 -8.47
CA LEU A 171 1.27 0.14 -9.09
C LEU A 171 0.59 -0.84 -10.04
N LEU A 172 0.48 -0.46 -11.32
CA LEU A 172 -0.23 -1.23 -12.34
C LEU A 172 0.70 -1.62 -13.49
N SER A 173 0.42 -2.76 -14.12
CA SER A 173 1.03 -3.13 -15.40
C SER A 173 0.37 -2.35 -16.53
N VAL A 174 1.15 -1.53 -17.22
CA VAL A 174 0.65 -0.63 -18.27
C VAL A 174 1.29 -0.99 -19.60
N THR A 175 0.48 -1.28 -20.60
CA THR A 175 0.98 -1.58 -21.95
C THR A 175 1.56 -0.31 -22.57
N ALA A 176 2.87 -0.31 -22.80
CA ALA A 176 3.56 0.76 -23.50
C ALA A 176 3.20 0.77 -25.01
N PRO A 177 3.31 1.92 -25.69
CA PRO A 177 3.16 1.97 -27.15
C PRO A 177 4.12 0.99 -27.85
N ALA A 178 3.67 0.35 -28.94
CA ALA A 178 4.44 -0.68 -29.62
C ALA A 178 5.83 -0.22 -30.11
N HIS A 179 6.00 1.07 -30.42
CA HIS A 179 7.30 1.62 -30.85
C HIS A 179 8.38 1.59 -29.77
N VAL A 180 8.02 1.41 -28.48
CA VAL A 180 8.97 1.24 -27.37
C VAL A 180 9.68 -0.11 -27.46
N GLY A 181 9.11 -1.09 -28.17
CA GLY A 181 9.70 -2.42 -28.33
C GLY A 181 9.46 -3.36 -27.15
N ASN A 182 8.57 -3.00 -26.22
CA ASN A 182 8.19 -3.86 -25.11
C ASN A 182 7.32 -5.02 -25.58
N LEU A 183 7.76 -6.25 -25.29
CA LEU A 183 6.98 -7.46 -25.49
C LEU A 183 5.96 -7.66 -24.35
N HIS A 184 6.30 -7.24 -23.12
CA HIS A 184 5.40 -7.30 -21.97
C HIS A 184 5.13 -5.92 -21.37
N ALA A 185 4.00 -5.78 -20.67
CA ALA A 185 3.63 -4.55 -19.99
C ALA A 185 4.51 -4.33 -18.74
N PRO A 186 5.29 -3.23 -18.66
CA PRO A 186 6.02 -2.89 -17.43
C PRO A 186 5.07 -2.43 -16.33
N THR A 187 5.50 -2.56 -15.07
CA THR A 187 4.85 -1.90 -13.94
C THR A 187 5.17 -0.41 -13.94
N ALA A 188 4.17 0.42 -13.65
CA ALA A 188 4.33 1.86 -13.49
C ALA A 188 3.42 2.38 -12.38
N ASN A 189 3.82 3.49 -11.76
CA ASN A 189 2.95 4.27 -10.90
C ASN A 189 1.98 5.09 -11.78
N VAL A 190 0.69 4.77 -11.74
CA VAL A 190 -0.32 5.41 -12.60
C VAL A 190 -1.64 5.62 -11.88
N GLY A 191 -2.32 6.72 -12.24
CA GLY A 191 -3.70 6.97 -11.85
C GLY A 191 -3.90 7.34 -10.38
N THR A 192 -5.15 7.67 -10.07
CA THR A 192 -5.62 7.90 -8.71
C THR A 192 -7.06 7.42 -8.64
N VAL A 193 -7.39 6.66 -7.60
CA VAL A 193 -8.75 6.18 -7.33
C VAL A 193 -9.23 6.78 -6.03
N ARG A 194 -10.42 7.38 -6.07
CA ARG A 194 -11.13 7.86 -4.89
C ARG A 194 -12.23 6.87 -4.51
N ASN A 195 -12.24 6.43 -3.26
CA ASN A 195 -13.33 5.72 -2.64
C ASN A 195 -13.86 6.55 -1.46
N GLN A 196 -15.16 6.72 -1.35
CA GLN A 196 -15.79 7.48 -0.27
C GLN A 196 -17.14 6.85 0.06
N GLY A 197 -17.54 6.95 1.32
CA GLY A 197 -18.76 6.30 1.75
C GLY A 197 -19.18 6.68 3.16
N ILE A 198 -20.34 6.16 3.52
CA ILE A 198 -20.94 6.28 4.84
C ILE A 198 -21.16 4.86 5.34
N GLU A 199 -20.67 4.56 6.54
CA GLU A 199 -20.90 3.30 7.23
C GLU A 199 -21.74 3.57 8.47
N ILE A 200 -22.82 2.80 8.62
CA ILE A 200 -23.74 2.92 9.75
C ILE A 200 -23.85 1.55 10.40
N THR A 201 -23.49 1.50 11.68
CA THR A 201 -23.69 0.30 12.51
C THR A 201 -24.66 0.65 13.62
N LEU A 202 -25.64 -0.22 13.84
CA LEU A 202 -26.62 -0.10 14.92
C LEU A 202 -26.66 -1.41 15.71
N GLY A 203 -26.68 -1.29 17.03
CA GLY A 203 -26.84 -2.40 17.96
C GLY A 203 -27.96 -2.10 18.93
N HIS A 204 -28.83 -3.08 19.17
CA HIS A 204 -29.90 -2.96 20.15
C HIS A 204 -29.85 -4.11 21.15
N ALA A 205 -29.89 -3.79 22.45
CA ALA A 205 -29.85 -4.74 23.53
C ALA A 205 -31.08 -4.58 24.43
N ASN A 206 -32.04 -5.48 24.29
CA ASN A 206 -33.08 -5.71 25.30
C ASN A 206 -32.66 -6.91 26.14
N ARG A 207 -32.39 -6.67 27.42
CA ARG A 207 -32.60 -7.68 28.47
C ARG A 207 -33.86 -7.30 29.22
#